data_AF-A0A1M5S8R8-F1
#
_entry.id   AF-A0A1M5S8R8-F1
#
_cell.length_a   1.000
_cell.length_b   1.000
_cell.length_c   1.000
_cell.angle_alpha   90.00
_cell.angle_beta   90.00
_cell.angle_gamma   90.00
#
_symmetry.space_group_name_H-M   'P 1'
#
loop_
_entity.id
_entity.type
_entity.pdbx_description
1 polymer ?
#
loop_
_entity_poly.entity_id
_entity_poly.type
_entity_poly.pdbx_seq_one_letter_code
_entity_poly.pdbx_strand_id
1 'polypeptide(L)'
;MGLESMVKLDFKYGFPFCKITIFYKGKSMVLDNVLIDTGSGGTVFKMDKVDVLGITIEKDDTIETISRVGGVEFVYKKIIDTINLGNLIINNFTIEVGVMDYGFEIYVIIGMYFFKLTRI
;
A
#
# COMPACT_ATOMS: atom_id res chain seq x y z
N MET A 1 -2.64 -27.59 -12.74
CA MET A 1 -2.13 -26.41 -11.99
C MET A 1 -2.45 -25.19 -12.82
N GLY A 2 -3.62 -24.60 -12.64
CA GLY A 2 -4.09 -23.51 -13.51
C GLY A 2 -4.94 -22.54 -12.70
N LEU A 3 -4.73 -21.25 -13.00
CA LEU A 3 -5.51 -20.08 -12.59
C LEU A 3 -5.25 -19.36 -11.25
N GLU A 4 -4.28 -19.73 -10.41
CA GLU A 4 -4.07 -18.99 -9.14
C GLU A 4 -3.02 -17.87 -9.20
N SER A 5 -2.46 -17.52 -10.38
CA SER A 5 -1.37 -16.53 -10.48
C SER A 5 -1.76 -15.16 -11.02
N MET A 6 -3.02 -14.94 -11.41
CA MET A 6 -3.42 -13.69 -12.07
C MET A 6 -4.08 -12.72 -11.09
N VAL A 7 -3.47 -11.53 -10.95
CA VAL A 7 -4.07 -10.41 -10.22
C VAL A 7 -5.19 -9.84 -11.10
N LYS A 8 -6.42 -9.83 -10.57
CA LYS A 8 -7.53 -9.16 -11.24
C LYS A 8 -7.41 -7.65 -11.03
N LEU A 9 -7.43 -6.91 -12.13
CA LEU A 9 -7.52 -5.46 -12.11
C LEU A 9 -8.97 -5.02 -12.34
N ASP A 10 -9.49 -4.20 -11.45
CA ASP A 10 -10.74 -3.49 -11.60
C ASP A 10 -10.44 -2.04 -12.00
N PHE A 11 -10.85 -1.62 -13.19
CA PHE A 11 -10.59 -0.26 -13.67
C PHE A 11 -11.68 0.70 -13.17
N LYS A 12 -11.27 1.75 -12.46
CA LYS A 12 -12.15 2.79 -11.91
C LYS A 12 -11.49 4.16 -12.09
N TYR A 13 -12.26 5.19 -12.40
CA TYR A 13 -11.75 6.56 -12.53
C TYR A 13 -10.59 6.74 -13.53
N GLY A 14 -10.44 5.81 -14.49
CA GLY A 14 -9.32 5.78 -15.44
C GLY A 14 -8.05 5.09 -14.93
N PHE A 15 -8.06 4.48 -13.73
CA PHE A 15 -6.90 3.85 -13.11
C PHE A 15 -7.14 2.36 -12.78
N PRO A 16 -6.06 1.54 -12.75
CA PRO A 16 -6.13 0.14 -12.36
C PRO A 16 -6.13 -0.03 -10.83
N PHE A 17 -7.17 -0.68 -10.31
CA PHE A 17 -7.28 -1.07 -8.90
C PHE A 17 -7.18 -2.58 -8.73
N CYS A 18 -6.75 -3.03 -7.56
CA CYS A 18 -6.66 -4.44 -7.22
C CYS A 18 -6.94 -4.68 -5.73
N LYS A 19 -6.74 -5.93 -5.30
CA LYS A 19 -6.77 -6.32 -3.88
C LYS A 19 -5.39 -6.77 -3.41
N ILE A 20 -5.05 -6.43 -2.18
CA ILE A 20 -3.90 -7.00 -1.45
C ILE A 20 -4.35 -7.61 -0.13
N THR A 21 -3.48 -8.44 0.43
CA THR A 21 -3.55 -8.84 1.84
C THR A 21 -2.30 -8.35 2.56
N ILE A 22 -2.46 -7.78 3.75
CA ILE A 22 -1.33 -7.41 4.62
C ILE A 22 -1.39 -8.18 5.93
N PHE A 23 -0.22 -8.38 6.54
CA PHE A 23 -0.05 -9.02 7.84
C PHE A 23 0.76 -8.11 8.76
N TYR A 24 0.31 -7.96 9.99
CA TYR A 24 0.98 -7.16 11.01
C TYR A 24 0.69 -7.67 12.42
N LYS A 25 1.74 -7.97 13.18
CA LYS A 25 1.69 -8.46 14.58
C LYS A 25 0.70 -9.63 14.74
N GLY A 26 0.73 -10.58 13.80
CA GLY A 26 -0.12 -11.78 13.80
C GLY A 26 -1.58 -11.58 13.37
N LYS A 27 -1.96 -10.37 12.95
CA LYS A 27 -3.27 -10.07 12.36
C LYS A 27 -3.15 -9.90 10.84
N SER A 28 -4.24 -10.09 10.11
CA SER A 28 -4.31 -9.90 8.66
C SER A 28 -5.50 -9.05 8.23
N MET A 29 -5.36 -8.33 7.12
CA MET A 29 -6.45 -7.57 6.50
C MET A 29 -6.38 -7.65 4.98
N VAL A 30 -7.55 -7.77 4.34
CA VAL A 30 -7.71 -7.61 2.90
C VAL A 30 -8.10 -6.17 2.60
N LEU A 31 -7.39 -5.52 1.67
CA LEU A 31 -7.68 -4.17 1.19
C LEU A 31 -7.99 -4.27 -0.30
N ASP A 32 -9.14 -3.75 -0.74
CA ASP A 32 -9.67 -3.99 -2.10
C ASP A 32 -9.93 -2.74 -2.94
N ASN A 33 -9.36 -1.62 -2.49
CA ASN A 33 -9.34 -0.38 -3.25
C ASN A 33 -7.91 0.13 -3.34
N VAL A 34 -7.06 -0.70 -3.95
CA VAL A 34 -5.61 -0.52 -4.04
C VAL A 34 -5.21 -0.07 -5.44
N LEU A 35 -4.72 1.16 -5.56
CA LEU A 35 -4.24 1.74 -6.82
C LEU A 35 -2.85 1.19 -7.16
N ILE A 36 -2.67 0.75 -8.40
CA ILE A 36 -1.35 0.48 -8.99
C ILE A 36 -0.84 1.78 -9.63
N ASP A 37 0.26 2.35 -9.12
CA ASP A 37 0.77 3.66 -9.55
C ASP A 37 2.27 3.61 -9.81
N THR A 38 2.66 3.50 -11.09
CA THR A 38 4.07 3.54 -11.49
C THR A 38 4.71 4.92 -11.33
N GLY A 39 3.92 5.97 -11.08
CA GLY A 39 4.39 7.31 -10.77
C GLY A 39 4.79 7.49 -9.29
N SER A 40 4.43 6.55 -8.41
CA SER A 40 4.79 6.60 -7.00
C SER A 40 6.04 5.79 -6.71
N GLY A 41 6.93 6.31 -5.86
CA GLY A 41 8.13 5.60 -5.42
C GLY A 41 7.83 4.54 -4.35
N GLY A 42 7.10 4.94 -3.31
CA GLY A 42 6.77 4.11 -2.15
C GLY A 42 5.39 3.44 -2.24
N THR A 43 5.02 2.70 -1.19
CA THR A 43 3.66 2.16 -1.03
C THR A 43 2.98 2.88 0.12
N VAL A 44 1.87 3.57 -0.16
CA VAL A 44 1.23 4.49 0.77
C VAL A 44 -0.13 3.96 1.18
N PHE A 45 -0.37 3.88 2.48
CA PHE A 45 -1.61 3.37 3.08
C PHE A 45 -2.39 4.51 3.72
N LYS A 46 -3.72 4.44 3.58
CA LYS A 46 -4.64 5.35 4.24
C LYS A 46 -4.70 5.02 5.73
N MET A 47 -4.41 6.01 6.57
CA MET A 47 -4.22 5.85 8.01
C MET A 47 -5.42 5.18 8.71
N ASP A 48 -6.64 5.62 8.41
CA ASP A 48 -7.87 5.10 9.01
C ASP A 48 -8.13 3.62 8.67
N LYS A 49 -7.62 3.11 7.54
CA LYS A 49 -7.78 1.71 7.14
C LYS A 49 -6.83 0.79 7.89
N VAL A 50 -5.60 1.24 8.15
CA VAL A 50 -4.57 0.40 8.79
C VAL A 50 -4.57 0.50 10.31
N ASP A 51 -5.16 1.56 10.87
CA ASP A 51 -5.36 1.72 12.32
C ASP A 51 -6.16 0.54 12.92
N VAL A 52 -7.14 0.01 12.18
CA VAL A 52 -7.92 -1.17 12.59
C VAL A 52 -7.04 -2.42 12.78
N LEU A 53 -5.90 -2.51 12.08
CA LEU A 53 -4.92 -3.58 12.25
C LEU A 53 -3.93 -3.32 13.40
N GLY A 54 -3.99 -2.14 14.01
CA GLY A 54 -3.05 -1.65 15.03
C GLY A 54 -1.79 -1.03 14.44
N ILE A 55 -1.80 -0.68 13.15
CA ILE A 55 -0.71 0.09 12.52
C ILE A 55 -0.97 1.56 12.84
N THR A 56 -0.32 2.02 13.89
CA THR A 56 -0.36 3.42 14.34
C THR A 56 1.05 3.97 14.41
N ILE A 57 1.15 5.29 14.50
CA ILE A 57 2.41 5.96 14.78
C ILE A 57 2.92 5.59 16.19
N GLU A 58 4.18 5.19 16.27
CA GLU A 58 4.94 4.86 17.49
C GLU A 58 6.10 5.86 17.62
N LYS A 59 6.71 5.96 18.82
CA LYS A 59 7.73 7.00 19.12
C LYS A 59 8.99 6.92 18.26
N ASP A 60 9.30 5.74 17.75
CA ASP A 60 10.45 5.37 16.96
C ASP A 60 10.20 5.43 15.45
N ASP A 61 8.96 5.70 15.02
CA ASP A 61 8.65 5.86 13.61
C ASP A 61 9.24 7.15 13.05
N THR A 62 9.75 7.06 11.82
CA THR A 62 10.23 8.23 11.10
C THR A 62 9.05 8.92 10.43
N ILE A 63 8.85 10.20 10.73
CA ILE A 63 7.97 11.08 9.98
C ILE A 63 8.76 11.62 8.79
N GLU A 64 8.22 11.44 7.60
CA GLU A 64 8.79 11.91 6.36
C GLU A 64 7.80 12.74 5.57
N THR A 65 8.34 13.38 4.55
CA THR A 65 7.62 14.25 3.66
C THR A 65 7.73 13.70 2.25
N ILE A 66 6.60 13.41 1.61
CA ILE A 66 6.55 12.93 0.22
C ILE A 66 6.05 14.04 -0.71
N SER A 67 6.70 14.17 -1.87
CA SER A 67 6.32 15.12 -2.90
C SER A 67 5.38 14.46 -3.91
N ARG A 68 4.24 15.11 -4.19
CA ARG A 68 3.26 14.68 -5.18
C ARG A 68 2.86 15.84 -6.09
N VAL A 69 2.15 15.53 -7.16
CA VAL A 69 1.48 16.54 -7.97
C VAL A 69 0.43 17.22 -7.09
N GLY A 70 0.59 18.52 -6.82
CA GLY A 70 -0.30 19.28 -5.96
C GLY A 70 0.29 19.66 -4.59
N GLY A 71 1.48 19.16 -4.24
CA GLY A 71 2.22 19.64 -3.07
C GLY A 71 2.93 18.54 -2.30
N VAL A 72 2.94 18.72 -0.99
CA VAL A 72 3.78 18.01 -0.05
C VAL A 72 2.91 17.40 1.04
N GLU A 73 3.12 16.12 1.35
CA GLU A 73 2.34 15.38 2.36
C GLU A 73 3.25 14.81 3.44
N PHE A 74 2.73 14.75 4.67
CA PHE A 74 3.38 14.09 5.78
C PHE A 74 2.92 12.64 5.88
N VAL A 75 3.89 11.74 6.00
CA VAL A 75 3.66 10.31 6.23
C VAL A 75 4.56 9.83 7.36
N TYR A 76 4.17 8.77 8.05
CA TYR A 76 5.11 8.02 8.87
C TYR A 76 5.46 6.69 8.19
N LYS A 77 6.68 6.21 8.39
CA LYS A 77 7.11 4.89 7.90
C LYS A 77 6.87 3.82 8.95
N LYS A 78 6.40 2.67 8.51
CA LYS A 78 6.20 1.47 9.35
C LYS A 78 6.68 0.25 8.59
N ILE A 79 7.26 -0.72 9.29
CA ILE A 79 7.54 -2.05 8.72
C ILE A 79 6.37 -2.97 9.07
N ILE A 80 5.78 -3.60 8.06
CA ILE A 80 4.77 -4.65 8.23
C ILE A 80 5.38 -6.03 7.98
N ASP A 81 4.77 -7.07 8.55
CA ASP A 81 5.30 -8.42 8.50
C ASP A 81 5.31 -8.93 7.04
N THR A 82 4.19 -8.75 6.34
CA THR A 82 4.02 -9.23 4.97
C THR A 82 3.00 -8.39 4.18
N ILE A 83 3.26 -8.20 2.89
CA ILE A 83 2.31 -7.72 1.88
C ILE A 83 2.20 -8.73 0.73
N ASN A 84 0.97 -9.04 0.35
CA ASN A 84 0.64 -9.98 -0.72
C ASN A 84 -0.16 -9.30 -1.83
N LEU A 85 0.34 -9.35 -3.07
CA LEU A 85 -0.40 -9.01 -4.29
C LEU A 85 -0.52 -10.27 -5.15
N GLY A 86 -1.65 -10.97 -5.06
CA GLY A 86 -1.77 -12.32 -5.63
C GLY A 86 -0.70 -13.24 -5.02
N ASN A 87 0.15 -13.82 -5.86
CA ASN A 87 1.25 -14.70 -5.43
C ASN A 87 2.57 -13.96 -5.16
N LEU A 88 2.58 -12.63 -5.30
CA LEU A 88 3.75 -11.82 -4.99
C LEU A 88 3.73 -11.52 -3.50
N ILE A 89 4.72 -12.04 -2.79
CA ILE A 89 4.83 -11.95 -1.33
C ILE A 89 6.13 -11.23 -1.00
N ILE A 90 6.03 -10.16 -0.22
CA ILE A 90 7.20 -9.46 0.33
C ILE A 90 7.08 -9.44 1.84
N ASN A 91 8.12 -9.90 2.52
CA ASN A 91 8.22 -9.87 3.98
C ASN A 91 9.00 -8.65 4.46
N ASN A 92 8.75 -8.20 5.69
CA ASN A 92 9.40 -7.05 6.32
C ASN A 92 9.36 -5.81 5.42
N PHE A 93 8.17 -5.47 4.94
CA PHE A 93 7.98 -4.44 3.92
C PHE A 93 7.74 -3.07 4.56
N THR A 94 8.51 -2.08 4.13
CA THR A 94 8.31 -0.69 4.57
C THR A 94 7.15 -0.06 3.83
N ILE A 95 6.18 0.44 4.59
CA ILE A 95 5.03 1.20 4.10
C ILE A 95 5.12 2.64 4.58
N GLU A 96 4.48 3.54 3.85
CA GLU A 96 4.20 4.91 4.24
C GLU A 96 2.73 4.99 4.65
N VAL A 97 2.41 5.73 5.71
CA VAL A 97 1.02 5.89 6.17
C VAL A 97 0.66 7.37 6.25
N GLY A 98 -0.43 7.75 5.59
CA GLY A 98 -0.87 9.14 5.47
C GLY A 98 -2.39 9.30 5.37
N VAL A 99 -2.85 10.54 5.28
CA VAL A 99 -4.29 10.89 5.27
C VAL A 99 -4.98 10.48 3.96
N MET A 100 -4.30 10.63 2.82
CA MET A 100 -4.77 10.29 1.47
C MET A 100 -6.17 10.81 1.13
N ASP A 101 -6.25 12.06 0.66
CA ASP A 101 -7.49 12.69 0.17
C ASP A 101 -7.30 13.21 -1.27
N TYR A 102 -7.66 12.38 -2.25
CA TYR A 102 -7.39 12.62 -3.68
C TYR A 102 -8.65 12.74 -4.55
N GLY A 103 -9.81 13.02 -3.94
CA GLY A 103 -11.08 13.20 -4.66
C GLY A 103 -11.79 11.91 -5.08
N PHE A 104 -11.19 10.75 -4.86
CA PHE A 104 -11.86 9.44 -4.87
C PHE A 104 -11.23 8.52 -3.82
N GLU A 105 -11.96 7.47 -3.46
CA GLU A 105 -11.53 6.58 -2.40
C GLU A 105 -10.36 5.70 -2.88
N ILE A 106 -9.26 5.73 -2.13
CA ILE A 106 -8.08 4.87 -2.29
C ILE A 106 -7.64 4.42 -0.90
N TYR A 107 -7.41 3.13 -0.72
CA TYR A 107 -6.89 2.59 0.55
C TYR A 107 -5.39 2.45 0.54
N VAL A 108 -4.83 2.09 -0.61
CA VAL A 108 -3.39 1.88 -0.80
C VAL A 108 -2.99 2.36 -2.19
N ILE A 109 -1.81 2.97 -2.29
CA ILE A 109 -1.09 3.17 -3.54
C ILE A 109 0.10 2.21 -3.52
N ILE A 110 0.22 1.33 -4.51
CA ILE A 110 1.41 0.50 -4.73
C ILE A 110 2.31 1.19 -5.75
N GLY A 111 3.46 1.64 -5.28
CA GLY A 111 4.49 2.26 -6.12
C GLY A 111 5.58 1.32 -6.61
N MET A 112 6.52 1.89 -7.34
CA MET A 112 7.62 1.20 -8.04
C MET A 112 8.56 0.41 -7.12
N TYR A 113 8.70 0.78 -5.85
CA TYR A 113 9.54 0.01 -4.92
C TYR A 113 9.02 -1.42 -4.72
N PHE A 114 7.70 -1.62 -4.64
CA PHE A 114 7.10 -2.95 -4.57
C PHE A 114 7.41 -3.79 -5.82
N PHE A 115 7.22 -3.20 -7.01
CA PHE A 115 7.47 -3.88 -8.29
C PHE A 115 8.95 -4.24 -8.48
N LYS A 116 9.86 -3.34 -8.08
CA LYS A 116 11.30 -3.59 -8.09
C LYS A 116 11.68 -4.81 -7.24
N LEU A 117 11.06 -5.00 -6.08
CA LEU A 117 11.32 -6.16 -5.22
C LEU A 117 10.74 -7.47 -5.76
N THR A 118 9.68 -7.38 -6.56
CA THR A 118 8.98 -8.55 -7.14
C THR A 118 9.43 -8.90 -8.55
N ARG A 119 10.36 -8.13 -9.13
CA ARG A 119 10.99 -8.35 -10.45
C ARG A 119 10.00 -8.36 -11.62
N ILE A 120 9.07 -7.41 -11.59
CA ILE A 120 8.11 -7.10 -12.67
C ILE A 120 8.23 -5.65 -13.10
#